data_AF-A0A8D1LWY6-F1
#
_entry.id   AF-A0A8D1LWY6-F1
#
_cell.length_a   1.000
_cell.length_b   1.000
_cell.length_c   1.000
_cell.angle_alpha   90.00
_cell.angle_beta   90.00
_cell.angle_gamma   90.00
#
_symmetry.space_group_name_H-M   'P 1'
#
loop_
_entity.id
_entity.type
_entity.pdbx_description
1 polymer ?
#
loop_
_entity_poly.entity_id
_entity_poly.type
_entity_poly.pdbx_seq_one_letter_code
_entity_poly.pdbx_strand_id
1 'polypeptide(L)' 'PHPHLQAQPQVPTLCHSQAFPEELKPICQKPNAEEILERLETIAQDPSTCEICAYAACAGC' A
#
# COMPACT_ATOMS: atom_id res chain seq x y z
N PRO A 1 -11.25 -15.88 -10.74
CA PRO A 1 -12.25 -14.85 -11.11
C PRO A 1 -12.57 -14.00 -9.88
N HIS A 2 -11.88 -12.86 -9.72
CA HIS A 2 -12.17 -11.88 -8.66
C HIS A 2 -12.84 -10.67 -9.31
N PRO A 3 -14.12 -10.39 -9.00
CA PRO A 3 -14.86 -9.33 -9.66
C PRO A 3 -14.49 -7.96 -9.07
N HIS A 4 -14.06 -7.06 -9.95
CA HIS A 4 -14.25 -5.61 -9.92
C HIS A 4 -14.34 -4.95 -8.53
N LEU A 5 -13.24 -4.33 -8.08
CA LEU A 5 -13.35 -3.11 -7.30
C LEU A 5 -12.90 -1.95 -8.18
N GLN A 6 -13.86 -1.43 -8.95
CA GLN A 6 -13.70 -0.14 -9.63
C GLN A 6 -13.64 0.92 -8.54
N ALA A 7 -12.43 1.32 -8.20
CA ALA A 7 -12.19 2.34 -7.23
C ALA A 7 -12.66 3.69 -7.74
N GLN A 8 -13.77 4.10 -7.15
CA GLN A 8 -14.08 5.50 -7.03
C GLN A 8 -12.92 6.19 -6.27
N PRO A 9 -12.63 7.48 -6.47
CA PRO A 9 -11.59 8.23 -5.75
C PRO A 9 -11.97 8.45 -4.26
N GLN A 10 -12.40 7.39 -3.58
CA GLN A 10 -12.56 7.32 -2.16
C GLN A 10 -11.22 6.93 -1.57
N VAL A 11 -10.74 7.77 -0.65
CA VAL A 11 -9.57 7.47 0.16
C VAL A 11 -9.69 6.04 0.69
N PRO A 12 -8.70 5.16 0.42
CA PRO A 12 -8.78 3.74 0.80
C PRO A 12 -9.14 3.60 2.28
N THR A 13 -10.04 2.68 2.62
CA THR A 13 -10.42 2.43 4.02
C THR A 13 -9.20 2.17 4.91
N LEU A 14 -8.13 1.62 4.34
CA LEU A 14 -6.83 1.43 4.98
C LEU A 14 -6.28 2.71 5.60
N CYS A 15 -6.45 3.86 4.95
CA CYS A 15 -6.02 5.17 5.44
C CYS A 15 -6.76 5.65 6.68
N HIS A 16 -7.96 5.10 6.93
CA HIS A 16 -8.74 5.36 8.14
C HIS A 16 -8.45 4.33 9.26
N SER A 17 -7.61 3.33 8.98
CA SER A 17 -7.20 2.36 9.99
C SER A 17 -6.30 3.03 11.03
N GLN A 18 -6.60 2.80 12.30
CA GLN A 18 -5.78 3.31 13.40
C GLN A 18 -4.41 2.62 13.49
N ALA A 19 -4.26 1.46 12.84
CA ALA A 19 -2.99 0.75 12.69
C ALA A 19 -2.22 1.19 11.42
N PHE A 20 -2.72 2.17 10.68
CA PHE A 20 -2.06 2.64 9.47
C PHE A 20 -0.78 3.41 9.81
N PRO A 21 0.36 3.12 9.16
CA PRO A 21 1.63 3.77 9.46
C PRO A 21 1.56 5.28 9.23
N GLU A 22 2.09 6.07 10.16
CA GLU A 22 2.13 7.53 9.99
C GLU A 22 2.96 7.97 8.79
N GLU A 23 4.00 7.22 8.44
CA GLU A 23 4.82 7.42 7.24
C GLU A 23 4.07 7.25 5.92
N LEU A 24 3.00 6.44 5.91
CA LEU A 24 2.18 6.23 4.72
C LEU A 24 0.96 7.15 4.67
N LYS A 25 0.63 7.89 5.76
CA LYS A 25 -0.44 8.92 5.76
C LYS A 25 -0.35 9.92 4.60
N PRO A 26 0.83 10.44 4.19
CA PRO A 26 0.91 11.32 3.03
C PRO A 26 0.52 10.64 1.70
N ILE A 27 0.56 9.30 1.60
CA ILE A 27 0.10 8.59 0.40
C ILE A 27 -1.41 8.71 0.23
N CYS A 28 -2.16 8.67 1.34
CA CYS A 28 -3.62 8.81 1.35
C CYS A 28 -4.12 10.15 0.83
N GLN A 29 -3.26 11.17 0.79
CA GLN A 29 -3.57 12.49 0.24
C GLN A 29 -3.33 12.57 -1.27
N LYS A 30 -2.75 11.53 -1.89
CA LYS A 30 -2.47 11.50 -3.32
C LYS A 30 -3.65 10.94 -4.12
N PRO A 31 -3.87 11.41 -5.35
CA PRO A 31 -4.93 10.87 -6.22
C PRO A 31 -4.70 9.41 -6.62
N ASN A 32 -3.46 8.92 -6.55
CA ASN A 32 -3.08 7.53 -6.80
C ASN A 32 -2.79 6.74 -5.50
N ALA A 33 -3.38 7.17 -4.38
CA ALA A 33 -3.20 6.52 -3.07
C ALA A 33 -3.49 5.02 -3.13
N GLU A 34 -4.56 4.64 -3.82
CA GLU A 34 -4.99 3.26 -3.91
C GLU A 34 -4.00 2.37 -4.67
N GLU A 35 -3.58 2.77 -5.87
CA GLU A 35 -2.60 2.03 -6.67
C GLU A 35 -1.28 1.84 -5.89
N ILE A 36 -0.83 2.89 -5.19
CA ILE A 36 0.36 2.81 -4.36
C ILE A 36 0.14 1.82 -3.21
N LEU A 37 -1.01 1.86 -2.54
CA LEU A 37 -1.31 1.00 -1.41
C LEU A 37 -1.48 -0.47 -1.83
N GLU A 38 -2.14 -0.74 -2.94
CA GLU A 38 -2.27 -2.10 -3.51
C GLU A 38 -0.88 -2.69 -3.82
N ARG A 39 0.00 -1.87 -4.39
CA ARG A 39 1.38 -2.27 -4.67
C ARG A 39 2.18 -2.54 -3.40
N LEU A 40 2.03 -1.70 -2.38
CA LEU A 40 2.65 -1.90 -1.07
C LEU A 40 2.11 -3.16 -0.37
N GLU A 41 0.82 -3.42 -0.48
CA GLU A 41 0.18 -4.62 0.07
C GLU A 41 0.73 -5.88 -0.60
N THR A 42 0.89 -5.86 -1.92
CA THR A 42 1.47 -6.97 -2.69
C THR A 42 2.91 -7.25 -2.25
N ILE A 43 3.71 -6.21 -2.04
CA ILE A 43 5.09 -6.33 -1.54
C ILE A 43 5.08 -6.89 -0.10
N ALA A 44 4.19 -6.40 0.77
CA ALA A 44 4.09 -6.85 2.15
C ALA A 44 3.58 -8.31 2.30
N GLN A 45 2.77 -8.78 1.35
CA GLN A 45 2.30 -10.17 1.30
C GLN A 45 3.42 -11.16 0.96
N ASP A 46 4.48 -10.71 0.29
CA ASP A 46 5.64 -11.55 -0.05
C ASP A 46 6.87 -11.14 0.77
N PRO A 47 7.12 -11.77 1.93
CA PRO A 47 8.26 -11.44 2.79
C PRO A 47 9.61 -11.60 2.08
N SER A 48 9.68 -12.46 1.05
CA SER A 48 10.91 -12.68 0.30
C SER A 48 11.37 -11.43 -0.46
N THR A 49 10.45 -10.56 -0.89
CA THR A 49 10.80 -9.31 -1.60
C THR A 49 11.54 -8.31 -0.72
N CYS A 50 11.17 -8.21 0.56
CA CYS A 50 11.87 -7.34 1.51
C CYS A 50 13.11 -7.97 2.12
N GLU A 51 13.22 -9.31 2.16
CA GLU A 51 14.47 -9.96 2.56
C GLU A 51 15.59 -9.76 1.54
N ILE A 52 15.27 -9.74 0.23
CA ILE A 52 16.26 -9.51 -0.83
C ILE A 52 16.40 -8.04 -1.22
N CYS A 53 15.73 -7.12 -0.51
CA CYS A 53 15.78 -5.68 -0.77
C CYS A 53 15.36 -5.32 -2.22
N ALA A 54 14.40 -6.07 -2.79
CA ALA A 54 14.00 -5.91 -4.19
C ALA A 54 13.31 -4.56 -4.47
N TYR A 55 12.76 -3.93 -3.44
CA TYR A 55 12.04 -2.66 -3.55
C TYR A 55 12.49 -1.66 -2.49
N ALA A 56 12.61 -0.39 -2.88
CA ALA A 56 12.92 0.72 -1.98
C ALA A 56 11.86 0.98 -0.89
N ALA A 57 10.71 0.29 -0.95
CA ALA A 57 9.69 0.32 0.09
C ALA A 57 10.06 -0.52 1.32
N CYS A 58 11.03 -1.43 1.19
CA CYS A 58 11.52 -2.26 2.29
C CYS A 58 12.51 -1.46 3.14
N ALA A 59 12.28 -1.39 4.45
CA ALA A 59 13.14 -0.68 5.38
C ALA A 59 14.17 -1.63 6.02
N GLY A 60 15.42 -1.18 6.17
CA GLY A 60 16.45 -1.90 6.93
C GLY A 60 17.55 -2.60 6.11
N CYS A 61 17.77 -2.17 4.86
CA CYS A 61 18.83 -2.65 3.97
C CYS A 61 19.83 -1.55 3.59
#